data_AF-A0A317Y1L3-F1
#
_entry.id   AF-A0A317Y1L3-F1
#
_cell.length_a   1.000
_cell.length_b   1.000
_cell.length_c   1.000
_cell.angle_alpha   90.00
_cell.angle_beta   90.00
_cell.angle_gamma   90.00
#
_symmetry.space_group_name_H-M   'P 1'
#
loop_
_entity.id
_entity.type
_entity.pdbx_description
1 polymer ?
#
loop_
_entity_poly.entity_id
_entity_poly.type
_entity_poly.pdbx_seq_one_letter_code
_entity_poly.pdbx_strand_id
1 'polypeptide(L)'
;MSTTSREKQYDELPDLSGDFSDDDEIEATKPSFEQLNATLVSRGYLRTPLDVTGMNREAMDSLADALHAMIAQREEDLEFRTALTAQTRTLTSSLERTKRFLCEEQDRSADLERKTEAAKARIAAINTSLEHEQAAHRSTKDALARCRRDLQMIKTSALQYKAANDRSVARVRARIGEVTASAVRSVVPDFRIVASAFEEPASGSRRRS
;
A
#
# COMPACT_ATOMS: atom_id res chain seq x y z
N MET A 1 -15.30 -7.85 -0.33
CA MET A 1 -15.36 -7.54 1.11
C MET A 1 -15.92 -8.77 1.80
N SER A 2 -15.05 -9.58 2.39
CA SER A 2 -15.41 -10.85 3.03
C SER A 2 -14.88 -10.81 4.46
N THR A 3 -15.77 -10.64 5.42
CA THR A 3 -15.46 -10.70 6.86
C THR A 3 -15.76 -12.11 7.34
N THR A 4 -14.72 -12.93 7.48
CA THR A 4 -14.77 -14.20 8.19
C THR A 4 -14.67 -13.93 9.69
N SER A 5 -15.82 -13.80 10.35
CA SER A 5 -15.92 -13.91 11.80
C SER A 5 -15.63 -15.36 12.20
N ARG A 6 -14.48 -15.57 12.83
CA ARG A 6 -14.14 -16.82 13.52
C ARG A 6 -14.10 -16.50 15.01
N GLU A 7 -15.27 -16.49 15.62
CA GLU A 7 -15.40 -16.48 17.07
C GLU A 7 -14.75 -17.74 17.62
N LYS A 8 -13.72 -17.54 18.44
CA LYS A 8 -13.06 -18.61 19.16
C LYS A 8 -13.90 -18.92 20.39
N GLN A 9 -14.52 -20.09 20.31
CA GLN A 9 -14.93 -20.99 21.37
C GLN A 9 -13.98 -20.88 22.58
N TYR A 10 -14.46 -20.28 23.67
CA TYR A 10 -13.77 -20.34 24.97
C TYR A 10 -14.10 -21.69 25.59
N ASP A 11 -13.04 -22.47 25.79
CA ASP A 11 -13.01 -23.73 26.51
C ASP A 11 -13.71 -23.60 27.87
N GLU A 12 -14.63 -24.53 28.11
CA GLU A 12 -15.14 -24.88 29.42
C GLU A 12 -13.95 -25.18 30.34
N LEU A 13 -13.77 -24.34 31.36
CA LEU A 13 -12.88 -24.63 32.47
C LEU A 13 -13.45 -25.83 33.24
N PRO A 14 -12.64 -26.85 33.57
CA PRO A 14 -13.10 -27.92 34.44
C PRO A 14 -13.40 -27.36 35.84
N ASP A 15 -14.63 -27.59 36.29
CA ASP A 15 -15.09 -27.33 37.65
C ASP A 15 -14.27 -28.17 38.63
N LEU A 16 -13.38 -27.51 39.37
CA LEU A 16 -12.60 -28.11 40.45
C LEU A 16 -13.37 -27.95 41.78
N SER A 17 -14.64 -28.34 41.81
CA SER A 17 -15.32 -28.70 43.06
C SER A 17 -14.92 -30.13 43.46
N GLY A 18 -13.62 -30.31 43.70
CA GLY A 18 -13.08 -31.50 44.34
C GLY A 18 -13.37 -31.42 45.83
N ASP A 19 -14.38 -32.16 46.23
CA ASP A 19 -14.68 -32.60 47.59
C ASP A 19 -13.41 -33.08 48.31
N PHE A 20 -12.90 -32.25 49.23
CA PHE A 20 -11.88 -32.62 50.22
C PHE A 20 -12.58 -32.81 51.57
N SER A 21 -13.24 -33.96 51.68
CA SER A 21 -13.06 -34.98 52.73
C SER A 21 -12.26 -34.63 54.00
N ASP A 22 -12.76 -35.24 55.08
CA ASP A 22 -12.12 -35.61 56.35
C ASP A 22 -12.06 -34.54 57.45
N ASP A 23 -13.20 -34.37 58.14
CA ASP A 23 -13.25 -34.09 59.58
C ASP A 23 -12.72 -35.32 60.36
N ASP A 24 -11.44 -35.65 60.21
CA ASP A 24 -10.70 -36.39 61.24
C ASP A 24 -10.14 -35.32 62.19
N GLU A 25 -10.90 -35.08 63.25
CA GLU A 25 -10.49 -34.32 64.43
C GLU A 25 -9.30 -35.05 65.09
N ILE A 26 -8.10 -34.83 64.55
CA ILE A 26 -6.86 -35.15 65.25
C ILE A 26 -6.81 -34.18 66.43
N GLU A 27 -7.24 -34.63 67.61
CA GLU A 27 -6.81 -34.01 68.86
C GLU A 27 -5.28 -34.00 68.84
N ALA A 28 -4.71 -32.87 68.40
CA ALA A 28 -3.29 -32.64 68.33
C ALA A 28 -2.76 -32.79 69.76
N THR A 29 -2.13 -33.92 70.04
CA THR A 29 -1.48 -34.20 71.31
C THR A 29 -0.48 -33.07 71.55
N LYS A 30 -0.76 -32.22 72.55
CA LYS A 30 0.11 -31.09 72.87
C LYS A 30 1.54 -31.59 73.04
N PRO A 31 2.51 -31.05 72.29
CA PRO A 31 3.87 -31.54 72.37
C PRO A 31 4.43 -31.31 73.76
N SER A 32 5.13 -32.30 74.30
CA SER A 32 5.77 -32.17 75.61
C SER A 32 6.85 -31.10 75.58
N PHE A 33 7.17 -30.50 76.73
CA PHE A 33 8.23 -29.49 76.81
C PHE A 33 9.57 -30.00 76.28
N GLU A 34 9.91 -31.28 76.51
CA GLU A 34 11.11 -31.90 75.96
C GLU A 34 11.10 -31.97 74.43
N GLN A 35 9.94 -32.27 73.82
CA GLN A 35 9.76 -32.26 72.36
C GLN A 35 9.88 -30.85 71.79
N LEU A 36 9.34 -29.83 72.47
CA LEU A 36 9.51 -28.43 72.09
C LEU A 36 10.99 -28.01 72.19
N ASN A 37 11.68 -28.41 73.26
CA ASN A 37 13.10 -28.10 73.46
C ASN A 37 13.97 -28.77 72.38
N ALA A 38 13.69 -30.03 72.04
CA ALA A 38 14.34 -30.73 70.93
C ALA A 38 14.05 -30.05 69.56
N THR A 39 12.83 -29.57 69.35
CA THR A 39 12.44 -28.83 68.14
C THR A 39 13.18 -27.49 68.03
N LEU A 40 13.34 -26.76 69.14
CA LEU A 40 14.07 -25.50 69.17
C LEU A 40 15.57 -25.68 68.88
N VAL A 41 16.19 -26.72 69.43
CA VAL A 41 17.61 -27.03 69.20
C VAL A 41 17.84 -27.53 67.78
N SER A 42 17.01 -28.48 67.29
CA SER A 42 17.14 -29.04 65.93
C SER A 42 16.93 -27.99 64.83
N ARG A 43 16.04 -27.02 65.05
CA ARG A 43 15.85 -25.88 64.14
C ARG A 43 16.88 -24.77 64.32
N GLY A 44 17.78 -24.90 65.30
CA GLY A 44 18.87 -23.96 65.55
C GLY A 44 18.45 -22.66 66.21
N TYR A 45 17.24 -22.57 66.76
CA TYR A 45 16.80 -21.41 67.55
C TYR A 45 17.59 -21.28 68.85
N LEU A 46 18.05 -22.41 69.40
CA LEU A 46 18.88 -22.47 70.60
C LEU A 46 20.13 -23.31 70.35
N ARG A 47 21.24 -22.91 70.97
CA ARG A 47 22.51 -23.67 70.96
C ARG A 47 22.59 -24.73 72.05
N THR A 48 21.83 -24.55 73.13
CA THR A 48 21.75 -25.44 74.29
C THR A 48 20.29 -25.58 74.71
N PRO A 49 19.86 -26.73 75.25
CA PRO A 49 18.50 -26.93 75.71
C PRO A 49 18.12 -25.91 76.80
N LEU A 50 16.87 -25.48 76.83
CA LEU A 50 16.34 -24.69 77.94
C LEU A 50 16.35 -25.54 79.21
N ASP A 51 16.96 -24.99 80.26
CA ASP A 51 16.91 -25.53 81.60
C ASP A 51 15.72 -24.90 82.34
N VAL A 52 14.77 -25.74 82.75
CA VAL A 52 13.57 -25.36 83.51
C VAL A 52 13.60 -25.91 84.93
N THR A 53 14.78 -26.35 85.41
CA THR A 53 14.94 -26.83 86.78
C THR A 53 14.56 -25.74 87.78
N GLY A 54 13.55 -26.01 88.62
CA GLY A 54 13.05 -25.09 89.64
C GLY A 54 11.81 -24.27 89.28
N MET A 55 11.24 -24.40 88.07
CA MET A 55 9.95 -23.79 87.74
C MET A 55 8.78 -24.57 88.36
N ASN A 56 7.70 -23.86 88.73
CA ASN A 56 6.45 -24.50 89.11
C ASN A 56 5.75 -25.09 87.86
N ARG A 57 4.90 -26.10 88.06
CA ARG A 57 4.23 -26.81 86.95
C ARG A 57 3.37 -25.87 86.09
N GLU A 58 2.67 -24.92 86.72
CA GLU A 58 1.83 -23.94 86.00
C GLU A 58 2.64 -22.99 85.10
N ALA A 59 3.82 -22.52 85.55
CA ALA A 59 4.70 -21.70 84.70
C ALA A 59 5.36 -22.55 83.60
N MET A 60 5.63 -23.83 83.85
CA MET A 60 6.17 -24.74 82.85
C MET A 60 5.13 -25.02 81.74
N ASP A 61 3.87 -25.27 82.11
CA ASP A 61 2.79 -25.52 81.15
C ASP A 61 2.47 -24.26 80.33
N SER A 62 2.43 -23.07 80.96
CA SER A 62 2.26 -21.81 80.24
C SER A 62 3.45 -21.45 79.32
N LEU A 63 4.68 -21.78 79.72
CA LEU A 63 5.86 -21.65 78.85
C LEU A 63 5.78 -22.62 77.66
N ALA A 64 5.37 -23.87 77.89
CA ALA A 64 5.18 -24.84 76.82
C ALA A 64 4.12 -24.38 75.81
N ASP A 65 2.97 -23.89 76.29
CA ASP A 65 1.92 -23.33 75.44
C ASP A 65 2.40 -22.09 74.65
N ALA A 66 3.14 -21.18 75.31
CA ALA A 66 3.71 -20.01 74.65
C ALA A 66 4.76 -20.38 73.58
N LEU A 67 5.65 -21.33 73.88
CA LEU A 67 6.65 -21.82 72.92
C LEU A 67 5.99 -22.54 71.74
N HIS A 68 4.97 -23.35 72.00
CA HIS A 68 4.22 -24.02 70.94
C HIS A 68 3.54 -23.00 70.02
N ALA A 69 2.85 -22.00 70.59
CA ALA A 69 2.23 -20.92 69.82
C ALA A 69 3.26 -20.10 69.02
N MET A 70 4.42 -19.78 69.61
CA MET A 70 5.49 -19.06 68.92
C MET A 70 6.11 -19.85 67.77
N ILE A 71 6.28 -21.17 67.93
CA ILE A 71 6.79 -22.05 66.87
C ILE A 71 5.78 -22.15 65.74
N ALA A 72 4.50 -22.38 66.05
CA ALA A 72 3.43 -22.45 65.06
C ALA A 72 3.32 -21.13 64.27
N GLN A 73 3.31 -19.99 64.97
CA GLN A 73 3.31 -18.67 64.32
C GLN A 73 4.52 -18.48 63.39
N ARG A 74 5.70 -18.96 63.79
CA ARG A 74 6.91 -18.85 62.97
C ARG A 74 6.89 -19.71 61.72
N GLU A 75 6.27 -20.88 61.78
CA GLU A 75 6.08 -21.73 60.61
C GLU A 75 5.18 -21.03 59.59
N GLU A 76 4.04 -20.51 60.05
CA GLU A 76 3.11 -19.74 59.21
C GLU A 76 3.80 -18.51 58.58
N ASP A 77 4.54 -17.73 59.38
CA ASP A 77 5.31 -16.58 58.89
C ASP A 77 6.31 -16.98 57.78
N LEU A 78 6.98 -18.13 57.96
CA LEU A 78 7.96 -18.63 57.00
C LEU A 78 7.28 -19.09 55.71
N GLU A 79 6.18 -19.83 55.81
CA GLU A 79 5.38 -20.26 54.67
C GLU A 79 4.88 -19.05 53.88
N PHE A 80 4.27 -18.08 54.56
CA PHE A 80 3.81 -16.84 53.94
C PHE A 80 4.95 -16.08 53.25
N ARG A 81 6.09 -15.93 53.92
CA ARG A 81 7.25 -15.23 53.35
C ARG A 81 7.82 -15.95 52.13
N THR A 82 7.86 -17.29 52.14
CA THR A 82 8.35 -18.07 51.00
C THR A 82 7.39 -17.97 49.82
N ALA A 83 6.07 -18.06 50.05
CA ALA A 83 5.04 -17.86 49.04
C ALA A 83 5.11 -16.46 48.42
N LEU A 84 5.20 -15.41 49.25
CA LEU A 84 5.32 -14.03 48.79
C LEU A 84 6.59 -13.79 47.97
N THR A 85 7.72 -14.39 48.40
CA THR A 85 8.99 -14.31 47.67
C THR A 85 8.88 -15.00 46.29
N ALA A 86 8.24 -16.17 46.24
CA ALA A 86 8.01 -16.89 44.99
C ALA A 86 7.11 -16.09 44.04
N GLN A 87 6.00 -15.54 44.56
CA GLN A 87 5.08 -14.70 43.78
C GLN A 87 5.79 -13.43 43.26
N THR A 88 6.60 -12.79 44.11
CA THR A 88 7.37 -11.59 43.71
C THR A 88 8.28 -11.92 42.53
N ARG A 89 9.03 -13.03 42.59
CA ARG A 89 9.91 -13.46 41.47
C ARG A 89 9.10 -13.71 40.19
N THR A 90 7.95 -14.36 40.29
CA THR A 90 7.07 -14.62 39.15
C THR A 90 6.54 -13.32 38.54
N LEU A 91 6.09 -12.37 39.37
CA LEU A 91 5.60 -11.07 38.93
C LEU A 91 6.70 -10.24 38.28
N THR A 92 7.90 -10.21 38.85
CA THR A 92 9.05 -9.52 38.25
C THR A 92 9.39 -10.11 36.88
N SER A 93 9.46 -11.45 36.76
CA SER A 93 9.70 -12.13 35.49
C SER A 93 8.59 -11.85 34.45
N SER A 94 7.33 -11.81 34.88
CA SER A 94 6.21 -11.45 34.01
C SER A 94 6.31 -10.00 33.53
N LEU A 95 6.58 -9.07 34.44
CA LEU A 95 6.73 -7.65 34.16
C LEU A 95 7.89 -7.38 33.19
N GLU A 96 9.03 -8.05 33.37
CA GLU A 96 10.15 -7.91 32.44
C GLU A 96 9.81 -8.42 31.04
N ARG A 97 9.08 -9.54 30.93
CA ARG A 97 8.61 -10.06 29.64
C ARG A 97 7.63 -9.12 28.97
N THR A 98 6.64 -8.59 29.70
CA THR A 98 5.67 -7.65 29.13
C THR A 98 6.32 -6.33 28.72
N LYS A 99 7.32 -5.84 29.46
CA LYS A 99 8.09 -4.67 29.05
C LYS A 99 8.87 -4.89 27.76
N ARG A 100 9.52 -6.05 27.59
CA ARG A 100 10.22 -6.40 26.34
C ARG A 100 9.25 -6.47 25.17
N PHE A 101 8.12 -7.15 25.36
CA PHE A 101 7.08 -7.24 24.35
C PHE A 101 6.52 -5.86 23.95
N LEU A 102 6.28 -4.98 24.92
CA LEU A 102 5.83 -3.61 24.65
C LEU A 102 6.87 -2.83 23.85
N CYS A 103 8.16 -2.96 24.19
CA CYS A 103 9.25 -2.31 23.47
C CYS A 103 9.30 -2.79 22.00
N GLU A 104 9.23 -4.11 21.79
CA GLU A 104 9.23 -4.71 20.45
C GLU A 104 8.03 -4.26 19.60
N GLU A 105 6.83 -4.19 20.20
CA GLU A 105 5.64 -3.72 19.49
C GLU A 105 5.68 -2.21 19.21
N GLN A 106 6.30 -1.40 20.08
CA GLN A 106 6.55 0.02 19.80
C GLN A 106 7.49 0.22 18.62
N ASP A 107 8.61 -0.53 18.59
CA ASP A 107 9.56 -0.49 17.46
C ASP A 107 8.88 -0.94 16.16
N ARG A 108 8.08 -1.99 16.22
CA ARG A 108 7.29 -2.48 15.09
C ARG A 108 6.28 -1.44 14.60
N SER A 109 5.60 -0.75 15.52
CA SER A 109 4.67 0.33 15.18
C SER A 109 5.38 1.47 14.47
N ALA A 110 6.53 1.93 15.01
CA ALA A 110 7.32 3.00 14.39
C ALA A 110 7.79 2.61 12.98
N ASP A 111 8.18 1.36 12.76
CA ASP A 111 8.55 0.87 11.43
C ASP A 111 7.37 0.80 10.45
N LEU A 112 6.19 0.43 10.92
CA LEU A 112 4.97 0.46 10.12
C LEU A 112 4.59 1.89 9.76
N GLU A 113 4.67 2.83 10.70
CA GLU A 113 4.43 4.25 10.45
C GLU A 113 5.36 4.78 9.36
N ARG A 114 6.68 4.56 9.48
CA ARG A 114 7.66 4.94 8.45
C ARG A 114 7.33 4.34 7.07
N LYS A 115 6.95 3.06 7.02
CA LYS A 115 6.54 2.40 5.76
C LYS A 115 5.28 3.03 5.18
N THR A 116 4.31 3.38 6.02
CA THR A 116 3.07 4.03 5.56
C THR A 116 3.32 5.44 5.04
N GLU A 117 4.19 6.21 5.68
CA GLU A 117 4.59 7.55 5.23
C GLU A 117 5.34 7.48 3.89
N ALA A 118 6.27 6.53 3.75
CA ALA A 118 6.96 6.29 2.48
C ALA A 118 5.97 5.91 1.36
N ALA A 119 4.97 5.07 1.67
CA ALA A 119 3.93 4.70 0.70
C ALA A 119 3.05 5.91 0.31
N LYS A 120 2.64 6.75 1.29
CA LYS A 120 1.91 8.00 1.03
C LYS A 120 2.70 8.94 0.14
N ALA A 121 4.00 9.12 0.40
CA ALA A 121 4.88 9.94 -0.44
C ALA A 121 4.98 9.41 -1.87
N ARG A 122 5.08 8.08 -2.06
CA ARG A 122 5.07 7.45 -3.39
C ARG A 122 3.75 7.67 -4.12
N ILE A 123 2.61 7.52 -3.43
CA ILE A 123 1.28 7.75 -4.01
C ILE A 123 1.15 9.21 -4.46
N ALA A 124 1.58 10.16 -3.62
CA ALA A 124 1.57 11.58 -3.97
C ALA A 124 2.41 11.85 -5.24
N ALA A 125 3.63 11.31 -5.30
CA ALA A 125 4.50 11.44 -6.48
C ALA A 125 3.85 10.86 -7.75
N ILE A 126 3.28 9.64 -7.66
CA ILE A 126 2.61 9.00 -8.80
C ILE A 126 1.40 9.83 -9.26
N ASN A 127 0.62 10.37 -8.33
CA ASN A 127 -0.52 11.24 -8.68
C ASN A 127 -0.06 12.50 -9.41
N THR A 128 1.00 13.17 -8.94
CA THR A 128 1.54 14.34 -9.65
C THR A 128 2.04 14.00 -11.05
N SER A 129 2.70 12.84 -11.22
CA SER A 129 3.13 12.36 -12.54
C SER A 129 1.94 12.05 -13.45
N LEU A 130 0.88 11.47 -12.90
CA LEU A 130 -0.35 11.16 -13.64
C LEU A 130 -1.05 12.45 -14.10
N GLU A 131 -1.17 13.45 -13.24
CA GLU A 131 -1.73 14.76 -13.59
C GLU A 131 -0.93 15.45 -14.70
N HIS A 132 0.40 15.40 -14.60
CA HIS A 132 1.28 15.93 -15.64
C HIS A 132 1.08 15.22 -16.97
N GLU A 133 1.03 13.88 -16.97
CA GLU A 133 0.84 13.09 -18.19
C GLU A 133 -0.54 13.34 -18.81
N GLN A 134 -1.58 13.47 -17.99
CA GLN A 134 -2.92 13.83 -18.46
C GLN A 134 -2.95 15.22 -19.11
N ALA A 135 -2.26 16.21 -18.52
CA ALA A 135 -2.14 17.54 -19.10
C ALA A 135 -1.38 17.52 -20.43
N ALA A 136 -0.26 16.79 -20.49
CA ALA A 136 0.52 16.59 -21.71
C ALA A 136 -0.32 15.93 -22.81
N HIS A 137 -1.08 14.88 -22.48
CA HIS A 137 -1.96 14.19 -23.41
C HIS A 137 -3.08 15.10 -23.95
N ARG A 138 -3.66 15.97 -23.12
CA ARG A 138 -4.66 16.97 -23.58
C ARG A 138 -4.01 17.96 -24.56
N SER A 139 -2.83 18.48 -24.22
CA SER A 139 -2.09 19.41 -25.07
C SER A 139 -1.74 18.81 -26.44
N THR A 140 -1.25 17.57 -26.47
CA THR A 140 -0.92 16.86 -27.71
C THR A 140 -2.16 16.56 -28.55
N LYS A 141 -3.29 16.18 -27.91
CA LYS A 141 -4.58 16.00 -28.59
C LYS A 141 -5.05 17.29 -29.27
N ASP A 142 -4.94 18.42 -28.60
CA ASP A 142 -5.32 19.73 -29.16
C ASP A 142 -4.39 20.15 -30.31
N ALA A 143 -3.09 19.91 -30.16
CA ALA A 143 -2.10 20.14 -31.22
C ALA A 143 -2.39 19.28 -32.46
N LEU A 144 -2.70 18.00 -32.27
CA LEU A 144 -3.09 17.10 -33.36
C LEU A 144 -4.35 17.59 -34.08
N ALA A 145 -5.36 18.06 -33.33
CA ALA A 145 -6.58 18.62 -33.90
C ALA A 145 -6.30 19.89 -34.72
N ARG A 146 -5.41 20.76 -34.26
CA ARG A 146 -4.92 21.93 -35.03
C ARG A 146 -4.23 21.50 -36.32
N CYS A 147 -3.22 20.62 -36.24
CA CYS A 147 -2.49 20.13 -37.41
C CYS A 147 -3.41 19.49 -38.45
N ARG A 148 -4.43 18.73 -38.03
CA ARG A 148 -5.43 18.15 -38.95
C ARG A 148 -6.23 19.23 -39.69
N ARG A 149 -6.63 20.30 -39.01
CA ARG A 149 -7.31 21.44 -39.63
C ARG A 149 -6.39 22.16 -40.60
N ASP A 150 -5.16 22.44 -40.20
CA ASP A 150 -4.17 23.14 -41.04
C ASP A 150 -3.85 22.33 -42.30
N LEU A 151 -3.67 21.01 -42.16
CA LEU A 151 -3.46 20.10 -43.28
C LEU A 151 -4.65 20.12 -44.25
N GLN A 152 -5.89 20.16 -43.74
CA GLN A 152 -7.07 20.26 -44.58
C GLN A 152 -7.14 21.60 -45.32
N MET A 153 -6.80 22.72 -44.66
CA MET A 153 -6.71 24.03 -45.31
C MET A 153 -5.63 24.09 -46.38
N ILE A 154 -4.46 23.48 -46.13
CA ILE A 154 -3.38 23.41 -47.12
C ILE A 154 -3.83 22.59 -48.32
N LYS A 155 -4.51 21.45 -48.11
CA LYS A 155 -5.06 20.63 -49.20
C LYS A 155 -6.05 21.41 -50.06
N THR A 156 -7.01 22.10 -49.44
CA THR A 156 -7.99 22.89 -50.20
C THR A 156 -7.34 24.05 -50.95
N SER A 157 -6.41 24.76 -50.30
CA SER A 157 -5.63 25.83 -50.93
C SER A 157 -4.79 25.33 -52.11
N ALA A 158 -4.11 24.20 -51.96
CA ALA A 158 -3.32 23.59 -53.04
C ALA A 158 -4.19 23.19 -54.24
N LEU A 159 -5.38 22.61 -54.01
CA LEU A 159 -6.33 22.30 -55.07
C LEU A 159 -6.84 23.54 -55.78
N GLN A 160 -7.15 24.60 -55.04
CA GLN A 160 -7.58 25.89 -55.60
C GLN A 160 -6.47 26.54 -56.43
N TYR A 161 -5.24 26.57 -55.90
CA TYR A 161 -4.07 27.08 -56.59
C TYR A 161 -3.81 26.33 -57.89
N LYS A 162 -3.85 24.98 -57.85
CA LYS A 162 -3.71 24.14 -59.04
C LYS A 162 -4.77 24.49 -60.09
N ALA A 163 -6.05 24.54 -59.70
CA ALA A 163 -7.14 24.86 -60.63
C ALA A 163 -7.02 26.28 -61.22
N ALA A 164 -6.60 27.27 -60.42
CA ALA A 164 -6.36 28.64 -60.88
C ALA A 164 -5.18 28.71 -61.86
N ASN A 165 -4.10 27.98 -61.55
CA ASN A 165 -2.93 27.89 -62.40
C ASN A 165 -3.27 27.20 -63.74
N ASP A 166 -3.98 26.08 -63.73
CA ASP A 166 -4.42 25.37 -64.93
C ASP A 166 -5.24 26.28 -65.86
N ARG A 167 -6.15 27.09 -65.31
CA ARG A 167 -6.89 28.12 -66.06
C ARG A 167 -5.98 29.21 -66.63
N SER A 168 -4.97 29.64 -65.87
CA SER A 168 -3.99 30.64 -66.33
C SER A 168 -3.16 30.11 -67.49
N VAL A 169 -2.64 28.88 -67.36
CA VAL A 169 -1.90 28.18 -68.41
C VAL A 169 -2.75 28.01 -69.66
N ALA A 170 -4.02 27.62 -69.52
CA ALA A 170 -4.95 27.50 -70.65
C ALA A 170 -5.14 28.84 -71.39
N ARG A 171 -5.32 29.96 -70.68
CA ARG A 171 -5.43 31.29 -71.29
C ARG A 171 -4.16 31.72 -72.01
N VAL A 172 -2.99 31.49 -71.42
CA VAL A 172 -1.69 31.80 -72.06
C VAL A 172 -1.51 30.97 -73.32
N ARG A 173 -1.82 29.66 -73.28
CA ARG A 173 -1.76 28.79 -74.46
C ARG A 173 -2.71 29.26 -75.56
N ALA A 174 -3.95 29.64 -75.23
CA ALA A 174 -4.90 30.17 -76.19
C ALA A 174 -4.37 31.44 -76.87
N ARG A 175 -3.82 32.39 -76.09
CA ARG A 175 -3.22 33.63 -76.61
C ARG A 175 -2.01 33.38 -77.49
N ILE A 176 -1.13 32.44 -77.12
CA ILE A 176 0.00 32.03 -77.97
C ILE A 176 -0.53 31.45 -79.29
N GLY A 177 -1.56 30.60 -79.24
CA GLY A 177 -2.20 30.04 -80.42
C GLY A 177 -2.77 31.12 -81.35
N GLU A 178 -3.48 32.11 -80.79
CA GLU A 178 -4.02 33.24 -81.54
C GLU A 178 -2.93 34.09 -82.20
N VAL A 179 -1.88 34.46 -81.44
CA VAL A 179 -0.75 35.24 -81.96
C VAL A 179 -0.02 34.47 -83.06
N THR A 180 0.22 33.18 -82.86
CA THR A 180 0.87 32.31 -83.86
C THR A 180 0.01 32.20 -85.12
N ALA A 181 -1.29 31.98 -84.99
CA ALA A 181 -2.21 31.93 -86.12
C ALA A 181 -2.29 33.27 -86.86
N SER A 182 -2.27 34.38 -86.12
CA SER A 182 -2.22 35.73 -86.71
C SER A 182 -0.92 35.98 -87.49
N ALA A 183 0.22 35.56 -86.94
CA ALA A 183 1.52 35.66 -87.59
C ALA A 183 1.62 34.77 -88.85
N VAL A 184 1.10 33.54 -88.81
CA VAL A 184 1.06 32.66 -89.99
C VAL A 184 0.23 33.29 -91.11
N ARG A 185 -0.95 33.83 -90.79
CA ARG A 185 -1.81 34.51 -91.77
C ARG A 185 -1.16 35.75 -92.38
N SER A 186 -0.34 36.49 -91.63
CA SER A 186 0.33 37.68 -92.17
C SER A 186 1.58 37.37 -93.00
N VAL A 187 2.13 36.15 -92.90
CA VAL A 187 3.34 35.73 -93.63
C VAL A 187 3.02 34.97 -94.92
N VAL A 188 1.83 34.37 -95.05
CA VAL A 188 1.40 33.71 -96.28
C VAL A 188 0.89 34.76 -97.29
N PRO A 189 1.54 34.94 -98.46
CA PRO A 189 1.04 35.85 -99.49
C PRO A 189 -0.30 35.34 -100.06
N ASP A 190 -1.25 36.26 -100.28
CA ASP A 190 -2.54 35.94 -100.91
C ASP A 190 -2.32 35.69 -102.41
N PHE A 191 -2.03 34.44 -102.78
CA PHE A 191 -1.94 34.04 -104.18
C PHE A 191 -3.35 33.82 -104.74
N ARG A 192 -3.88 34.85 -105.42
CA ARG A 192 -5.09 34.70 -106.24
C ARG A 192 -4.72 34.01 -107.55
N ILE A 193 -5.09 32.73 -107.68
CA ILE A 193 -5.04 32.05 -108.96
C ILE A 193 -6.16 32.63 -109.82
N VAL A 194 -5.80 33.45 -110.81
CA VAL A 194 -6.76 34.00 -111.76
C VAL A 194 -7.14 32.90 -112.74
N ALA A 195 -8.38 32.41 -112.66
CA ALA A 195 -8.89 31.35 -113.53
C ALA A 195 -8.95 31.73 -115.02
N SER A 196 -8.82 33.02 -115.38
CA SER A 196 -8.81 33.48 -116.77
C SER A 196 -7.54 33.11 -117.55
N ALA A 197 -6.53 32.50 -116.90
CA ALA A 197 -5.35 31.99 -117.59
C ALA A 197 -5.61 30.68 -118.37
N PHE A 198 -6.80 30.09 -118.23
CA PHE A 198 -7.17 28.82 -118.88
C PHE A 198 -8.40 28.92 -119.82
N GLU A 199 -8.88 30.13 -120.16
CA GLU A 199 -9.89 30.28 -121.22
C GLU A 199 -9.21 30.38 -122.61
N GLU A 200 -9.25 29.27 -123.34
CA GLU A 200 -8.88 29.18 -124.76
C GLU A 200 -9.98 29.86 -125.61
N PRO A 201 -9.64 30.76 -126.56
CA PRO A 201 -10.65 31.51 -127.31
C PRO A 201 -11.41 30.60 -128.28
N ALA A 202 -12.74 30.58 -128.15
CA ALA A 202 -13.64 29.89 -129.08
C ALA A 202 -13.43 30.35 -130.53
N SER A 203 -12.85 29.47 -131.36
CA SER A 203 -12.75 29.70 -132.82
C SER A 203 -14.10 29.40 -133.48
N GLY A 204 -14.91 30.43 -133.65
CA GLY A 204 -16.11 30.39 -134.48
C GLY A 204 -15.85 30.78 -135.93
N SER A 205 -16.05 29.86 -136.88
CA SER A 205 -16.42 30.11 -138.30
C SER A 205 -16.29 28.79 -139.09
N ARG A 206 -17.13 28.40 -140.05
CA ARG A 206 -18.28 29.00 -140.73
C ARG A 206 -18.92 27.90 -141.60
N ARG A 207 -20.24 28.00 -141.81
CA ARG A 207 -21.11 27.18 -142.68
C ARG A 207 -20.69 27.15 -144.16
N ARG A 208 -21.02 26.08 -144.93
CA ARG A 208 -22.12 26.05 -145.93
C ARG A 208 -22.20 24.75 -146.79
N SER A 209 -23.46 24.50 -147.20
CA SER A 209 -24.06 23.55 -148.18
C SER A 209 -23.91 22.06 -147.94
#